data_AF-A0A8J6DWU4-F1
#
_entry.id   AF-A0A8J6DWU4-F1
#
_cell.length_a   1.000
_cell.length_b   1.000
_cell.length_c   1.000
_cell.angle_alpha   90.00
_cell.angle_beta   90.00
_cell.angle_gamma   90.00
#
_symmetry.space_group_name_H-M   'P 1'
#
loop_
_entity.id
_entity.type
_entity.pdbx_description
1 polymer ?
#
loop_
_entity_poly.entity_id
_entity_poly.type
_entity_poly.pdbx_seq_one_letter_code
_entity_poly.pdbx_strand_id
1 'polypeptide(L)'
;TVEPLEYYRRFLKENCRPDGRELGEFRTTTINIGSISTADGSALVKLGNTTVICGIKAEFATPPTDTPDKGYVVPNVDLPPLCSSRFRSGPPGEEAQVASQFIADVIENSQMIQKEDLCISPGKLAWVLYCDLICLDYDGNILDACTFALLAALKNVQLPEVSINEETALAEVNLKKKSYLNIRTHPVATSFAVFD
;
A
#
# COMPACT_ATOMS: atom_id res chain seq x y z
N THR A 1 21.88 -36.03 1.18
CA THR A 1 21.26 -35.24 0.10
C THR A 1 19.94 -34.72 0.62
N VAL A 2 19.87 -33.46 1.02
CA VAL A 2 18.62 -32.89 1.54
C VAL A 2 17.82 -32.43 0.33
N GLU A 3 16.77 -33.16 -0.03
CA GLU A 3 15.80 -32.72 -1.04
C GLU A 3 14.71 -31.90 -0.35
N PRO A 4 14.69 -30.56 -0.49
CA PRO A 4 13.75 -29.71 0.23
C PRO A 4 12.30 -29.97 -0.17
N LEU A 5 12.08 -30.35 -1.43
CA LEU A 5 10.73 -30.60 -1.96
C LEU A 5 10.07 -31.82 -1.30
N GLU A 6 10.80 -32.92 -1.14
CA GLU A 6 10.27 -34.11 -0.45
C GLU A 6 9.98 -33.82 1.02
N TYR A 7 10.85 -33.02 1.67
CA TYR A 7 10.63 -32.55 3.03
C TYR A 7 9.28 -31.82 3.12
N TYR A 8 9.04 -30.79 2.31
CA TYR A 8 7.77 -30.05 2.31
C TYR A 8 6.57 -30.94 2.00
N ARG A 9 6.67 -31.85 1.03
CA ARG A 9 5.59 -32.79 0.68
C ARG A 9 5.19 -33.69 1.83
N ARG A 10 6.13 -34.08 2.71
CA ARG A 10 5.81 -34.90 3.89
C ARG A 10 4.93 -34.13 4.88
N PHE A 11 5.26 -32.88 5.17
CA PHE A 11 4.45 -32.02 6.04
C PHE A 11 3.07 -31.73 5.45
N LEU A 12 2.99 -31.49 4.13
CA LEU A 12 1.72 -31.30 3.44
C LEU A 12 0.80 -32.54 3.54
N LYS A 13 1.34 -33.76 3.47
CA LYS A 13 0.56 -35.00 3.69
C LYS A 13 0.02 -35.11 5.12
N GLU A 14 0.73 -34.56 6.09
CA GLU A 14 0.33 -34.52 7.50
C GLU A 14 -0.56 -33.29 7.82
N ASN A 15 -0.96 -32.51 6.81
CA ASN A 15 -1.74 -31.26 6.93
C ASN A 15 -1.11 -30.20 7.85
N CYS A 16 0.21 -30.21 7.98
CA CYS A 16 0.96 -29.26 8.79
C CYS A 16 1.99 -28.53 7.95
N ARG A 17 2.38 -27.32 8.37
CA ARG A 17 3.50 -26.59 7.79
C ARG A 17 4.77 -26.90 8.59
N PRO A 18 5.98 -26.80 8.00
CA PRO A 18 7.24 -27.02 8.73
C PRO A 18 7.48 -26.08 9.92
N ASP A 19 6.77 -24.95 9.95
CA ASP A 19 6.76 -23.95 11.03
C ASP A 19 5.79 -24.32 12.18
N GLY A 20 5.12 -25.48 12.09
CA GLY A 20 4.15 -25.97 13.09
C GLY A 20 2.71 -25.45 12.91
N ARG A 21 2.49 -24.51 11.97
CA ARG A 21 1.16 -23.94 11.67
C ARG A 21 0.27 -24.88 10.87
N GLU A 22 -1.04 -24.69 11.00
CA GLU A 22 -2.02 -25.35 10.13
C GLU A 22 -1.99 -24.79 8.70
N LEU A 23 -2.59 -25.51 7.74
CA LEU A 23 -2.59 -25.08 6.33
C LEU A 23 -3.30 -23.74 6.10
N GLY A 24 -4.36 -23.43 6.87
CA GLY A 24 -5.10 -22.17 6.77
C GLY A 24 -4.63 -21.05 7.70
N GLU A 25 -3.64 -21.33 8.56
CA GLU A 25 -3.26 -20.40 9.61
C GLU A 25 -2.35 -19.28 9.09
N PHE A 26 -2.79 -18.04 9.32
CA PHE A 26 -2.05 -16.85 8.94
C PHE A 26 -0.82 -16.66 9.83
N ARG A 27 0.21 -16.00 9.29
CA ARG A 27 1.38 -15.65 10.11
C ARG A 27 1.01 -14.56 11.11
N THR A 28 1.71 -14.51 12.24
CA THR A 28 1.59 -13.41 13.19
C THR A 28 1.77 -12.09 12.46
N THR A 29 0.75 -11.22 12.54
CA THR A 29 0.74 -9.93 11.85
C THR A 29 0.81 -8.83 12.89
N THR A 30 1.80 -7.94 12.77
CA THR A 30 1.91 -6.73 13.59
C THR A 30 1.85 -5.49 12.71
N ILE A 31 1.14 -4.47 13.17
CA ILE A 31 0.89 -3.24 12.42
C ILE A 31 1.25 -2.07 13.32
N ASN A 32 2.17 -1.22 12.87
CA ASN A 32 2.55 0.02 13.53
C ASN A 32 2.14 1.19 12.64
N ILE A 33 1.02 1.83 13.02
CA ILE A 33 0.45 2.97 12.32
C ILE A 33 1.21 4.24 12.71
N GLY A 34 1.49 5.13 11.74
CA GLY A 34 2.20 6.39 11.99
C GLY A 34 3.69 6.23 12.27
N SER A 35 4.31 5.20 11.67
CA SER A 35 5.75 4.91 11.87
C SER A 35 6.66 6.01 11.31
N ILE A 36 6.21 6.77 10.31
CA ILE A 36 6.95 7.86 9.67
C ILE A 36 6.25 9.18 10.01
N SER A 37 6.94 10.07 10.73
CA SER A 37 6.41 11.39 11.12
C SER A 37 6.46 12.43 10.01
N THR A 38 7.33 12.24 9.01
CA THR A 38 7.47 13.15 7.88
C THR A 38 6.39 12.92 6.82
N ALA A 39 5.75 11.75 6.78
CA ALA A 39 4.70 11.41 5.82
C ALA A 39 3.31 11.84 6.34
N ASP A 40 2.38 12.12 5.42
CA ASP A 40 1.02 12.54 5.78
C ASP A 40 0.19 11.35 6.29
N GLY A 41 0.52 10.15 5.82
CA GLY A 41 0.08 8.88 6.37
C GLY A 41 1.20 7.86 6.27
N SER A 42 1.25 6.92 7.20
CA SER A 42 2.24 5.85 7.17
C SER A 42 1.81 4.66 8.00
N ALA A 43 2.31 3.48 7.63
CA ALA A 43 2.18 2.27 8.41
C ALA A 43 3.33 1.31 8.12
N LEU A 44 3.77 0.59 9.14
CA LEU A 44 4.72 -0.51 9.04
C LEU A 44 3.99 -1.80 9.39
N VAL A 45 3.97 -2.76 8.47
CA VAL A 45 3.35 -4.06 8.67
C VAL A 45 4.41 -5.13 8.63
N LYS A 46 4.37 -6.02 9.61
CA LYS A 46 5.22 -7.20 9.67
C LYS A 46 4.33 -8.45 9.71
N LEU A 47 4.44 -9.27 8.68
CA LEU A 47 3.75 -10.54 8.50
C LEU A 47 4.74 -11.69 8.66
N GLY A 48 4.84 -12.27 9.85
CA GLY A 48 5.94 -13.17 10.21
C GLY A 48 7.27 -12.43 10.12
N ASN A 49 8.11 -12.80 9.14
CA ASN A 49 9.36 -12.08 8.87
C ASN A 49 9.22 -11.04 7.75
N THR A 50 8.19 -11.15 6.90
CA THR A 50 8.01 -10.20 5.80
C THR A 50 7.61 -8.84 6.36
N THR A 51 8.39 -7.81 6.05
CA THR A 51 8.18 -6.47 6.61
C THR A 51 8.03 -5.47 5.47
N VAL A 52 6.92 -4.75 5.45
CA VAL A 52 6.60 -3.73 4.44
C VAL A 52 6.26 -2.43 5.14
N ILE A 53 6.83 -1.34 4.65
CA ILE A 53 6.49 0.01 5.09
C ILE A 53 5.73 0.71 3.96
N CYS A 54 4.61 1.35 4.30
CA CYS A 54 3.89 2.23 3.40
C CYS A 54 4.01 3.67 3.91
N GLY A 55 4.48 4.56 3.05
CA GLY A 55 4.48 6.00 3.25
C GLY A 55 3.56 6.66 2.23
N ILE A 56 2.70 7.56 2.71
CA ILE A 56 1.78 8.30 1.87
C ILE A 56 2.13 9.78 1.94
N LYS A 57 2.30 10.36 0.75
CA LYS A 57 2.57 11.77 0.55
C LYS A 57 1.50 12.38 -0.32
N ALA A 58 0.97 13.51 0.14
CA ALA A 58 -0.05 14.24 -0.59
C ALA A 58 0.54 15.48 -1.27
N GLU A 59 0.29 15.60 -2.56
CA GLU A 59 0.70 16.76 -3.37
C GLU A 59 -0.50 17.34 -4.13
N PHE A 60 -0.36 18.60 -4.56
CA PHE A 60 -1.36 19.24 -5.40
C PHE A 60 -1.02 19.06 -6.87
N ALA A 61 -2.01 18.67 -7.67
CA ALA A 61 -1.90 18.69 -9.12
C ALA A 61 -3.17 19.22 -9.77
N THR A 62 -3.04 19.65 -11.02
CA THR A 62 -4.20 19.99 -11.85
C THR A 62 -4.84 18.70 -12.36
N PRO A 63 -6.15 18.49 -12.14
CA PRO A 63 -6.85 17.31 -12.66
C PRO A 63 -6.88 17.33 -14.21
N PRO A 64 -7.05 16.17 -14.85
CA PRO A 64 -7.04 16.09 -16.30
C PRO A 64 -8.35 16.67 -16.86
N THR A 65 -8.31 17.18 -18.09
CA THR A 65 -9.48 17.81 -18.72
C THR A 65 -10.64 16.85 -18.95
N ASP A 66 -10.37 15.55 -19.03
CA ASP A 66 -11.39 14.50 -19.22
C ASP A 66 -12.20 14.22 -17.94
N THR A 67 -11.55 14.29 -16.77
CA THR A 67 -12.20 14.08 -15.47
C THR A 67 -11.82 15.19 -14.47
N PRO A 68 -12.38 16.41 -14.61
CA PRO A 68 -11.99 17.58 -13.82
C PRO A 68 -12.31 17.44 -12.33
N ASP A 69 -13.24 16.55 -11.98
CA ASP A 69 -13.77 16.39 -10.61
C ASP A 69 -13.07 15.28 -9.82
N LYS A 70 -11.98 14.70 -10.33
CA LYS A 70 -11.32 13.54 -9.73
C LYS A 70 -9.87 13.85 -9.36
N GLY A 71 -9.47 13.48 -8.15
CA GLY A 71 -8.07 13.40 -7.73
C GLY A 71 -7.41 12.09 -8.13
N TYR A 72 -6.16 11.92 -7.68
CA TYR A 72 -5.31 10.79 -8.06
C TYR A 72 -4.80 10.04 -6.84
N VAL A 73 -4.67 8.72 -7.01
CA VAL A 73 -3.96 7.85 -6.09
C VAL A 73 -2.98 7.04 -6.93
N VAL A 74 -1.70 7.17 -6.63
CA VAL A 74 -0.61 6.53 -7.38
C VAL A 74 0.14 5.61 -6.42
N PRO A 75 -0.19 4.31 -6.41
CA PRO A 75 0.57 3.34 -5.64
C PRO A 75 1.85 2.94 -6.38
N ASN A 76 2.90 2.73 -5.62
CA ASN A 76 4.18 2.24 -6.11
C ASN A 76 4.75 1.25 -5.10
N VAL A 77 5.13 0.06 -5.55
CA VAL A 77 5.75 -0.98 -4.72
C VAL A 77 7.18 -1.18 -5.16
N ASP A 78 8.12 -0.95 -4.25
CA ASP A 78 9.54 -1.17 -4.48
C ASP A 78 10.07 -2.35 -3.66
N LEU A 79 10.88 -3.17 -4.31
CA LEU A 79 11.55 -4.34 -3.74
C LEU A 79 13.07 -4.15 -3.83
N PRO A 80 13.65 -3.34 -2.93
CA PRO A 80 15.07 -3.04 -2.96
C PRO A 80 15.91 -4.28 -2.59
N PRO A 81 17.22 -4.30 -2.92
CA PRO A 81 18.14 -5.38 -2.50
C PRO A 81 18.27 -5.54 -0.98
N LEU A 82 17.71 -4.61 -0.20
CA LEU A 82 17.60 -4.70 1.24
C LEU A 82 16.72 -5.89 1.68
N CYS A 83 15.63 -6.18 0.95
CA CYS A 83 14.66 -7.18 1.39
C CYS A 83 15.10 -8.62 1.11
N SER A 84 15.87 -8.83 0.04
CA SER A 84 16.58 -10.09 -0.17
C SER A 84 17.71 -9.90 -1.18
N SER A 85 18.72 -10.78 -1.10
CA SER A 85 19.83 -10.82 -2.07
C SER A 85 19.41 -11.24 -3.48
N ARG A 86 18.13 -11.62 -3.68
CA ARG A 86 17.58 -11.95 -5.00
C ARG A 86 17.26 -10.69 -5.80
N PHE A 87 16.94 -9.60 -5.12
CA PHE A 87 16.63 -8.34 -5.77
C PHE A 87 17.91 -7.58 -6.10
N ARG A 88 17.90 -6.90 -7.25
CA ARG A 88 19.05 -6.14 -7.75
C ARG A 88 18.75 -4.65 -7.64
N SER A 89 19.79 -3.87 -7.38
CA SER A 89 19.71 -2.42 -7.51
C SER A 89 19.45 -2.03 -8.97
N GLY A 90 18.51 -1.14 -9.21
CA GLY A 90 18.20 -0.65 -10.54
C GLY A 90 16.71 -0.42 -10.75
N PRO A 91 16.21 -0.50 -12.00
CA PRO A 91 14.78 -0.38 -12.27
C PRO A 91 13.99 -1.49 -11.56
N PRO A 92 12.70 -1.26 -11.28
CA PRO A 92 11.86 -2.23 -10.58
C PRO A 92 11.81 -3.54 -11.36
N GLY A 93 12.04 -4.65 -10.67
CA GLY A 93 11.91 -6.00 -11.24
C GLY A 93 10.45 -6.34 -11.57
N GLU A 94 10.25 -7.44 -12.29
CA GLU A 94 8.92 -7.91 -12.72
C GLU A 94 7.96 -8.07 -11.54
N GLU A 95 8.40 -8.69 -10.44
CA GLU A 95 7.56 -8.89 -9.25
C GLU A 95 7.11 -7.56 -8.61
N ALA A 96 8.00 -6.56 -8.56
CA ALA A 96 7.69 -5.23 -8.02
C ALA A 96 6.67 -4.50 -8.90
N GLN A 97 6.81 -4.62 -10.23
CA GLN A 97 5.87 -4.03 -11.19
C GLN A 97 4.49 -4.69 -11.10
N VAL A 98 4.44 -6.02 -11.02
CA VAL A 98 3.18 -6.77 -10.85
C VAL A 98 2.52 -6.42 -9.52
N ALA A 99 3.28 -6.32 -8.43
CA ALA A 99 2.74 -5.91 -7.14
C ALA A 99 2.20 -4.47 -7.17
N SER A 100 2.89 -3.55 -7.83
CA SER A 100 2.44 -2.16 -8.01
C SER A 100 1.12 -2.10 -8.76
N GLN A 101 1.03 -2.82 -9.89
CA GLN A 101 -0.19 -2.88 -10.69
C GLN A 101 -1.34 -3.54 -9.91
N PHE A 102 -1.07 -4.64 -9.20
CA PHE A 102 -2.05 -5.33 -8.38
C PHE A 102 -2.65 -4.38 -7.32
N ILE A 103 -1.82 -3.60 -6.64
CA ILE A 103 -2.31 -2.63 -5.65
C ILE A 103 -3.12 -1.50 -6.32
N ALA A 104 -2.71 -1.03 -7.50
CA ALA A 104 -3.50 -0.08 -8.28
C ALA A 104 -4.89 -0.62 -8.64
N ASP A 105 -4.95 -1.87 -9.09
CA ASP A 105 -6.21 -2.54 -9.41
C ASP A 105 -7.06 -2.74 -8.16
N VAL A 106 -6.47 -3.07 -7.01
CA VAL A 106 -7.19 -3.18 -5.73
C VAL A 106 -7.80 -1.84 -5.34
N ILE A 107 -7.07 -0.72 -5.46
CA ILE A 107 -7.60 0.62 -5.14
C ILE A 107 -8.77 0.96 -6.07
N GLU A 108 -8.62 0.73 -7.38
CA GLU A 108 -9.65 1.08 -8.37
C GLU A 108 -10.92 0.21 -8.19
N ASN A 109 -10.75 -1.11 -8.04
CA ASN A 109 -11.86 -2.05 -7.94
C ASN A 109 -12.59 -1.98 -6.59
N SER A 110 -11.85 -1.73 -5.50
CA SER A 110 -12.45 -1.65 -4.16
C SER A 110 -13.25 -0.37 -3.93
N GLN A 111 -13.01 0.67 -4.73
CA GLN A 111 -13.55 2.02 -4.53
C GLN A 111 -13.36 2.51 -3.10
N MET A 112 -12.21 2.17 -2.49
CA MET A 112 -11.94 2.46 -1.09
C MET A 112 -11.92 3.97 -0.81
N ILE A 113 -11.45 4.74 -1.79
CA ILE A 113 -11.43 6.20 -1.78
C ILE A 113 -12.16 6.67 -3.04
N GLN A 114 -13.13 7.55 -2.86
CA GLN A 114 -13.72 8.25 -3.98
C GLN A 114 -12.76 9.34 -4.44
N LYS A 115 -12.46 9.36 -5.74
CA LYS A 115 -11.55 10.35 -6.31
C LYS A 115 -12.12 11.75 -6.23
N GLU A 116 -13.45 11.86 -6.12
CA GLU A 116 -14.21 13.08 -5.94
C GLU A 116 -13.90 13.75 -4.59
N ASP A 117 -13.69 12.96 -3.53
CA ASP A 117 -13.35 13.47 -2.19
C ASP A 117 -11.93 14.09 -2.17
N LEU A 118 -11.10 13.79 -3.16
CA LEU A 118 -9.76 14.34 -3.34
C LEU A 118 -9.75 15.61 -4.22
N CYS A 119 -10.87 15.96 -4.87
CA CYS A 119 -10.97 17.18 -5.66
C CYS A 119 -11.22 18.39 -4.75
N ILE A 120 -10.36 19.40 -4.82
CA ILE A 120 -10.56 20.66 -4.08
C ILE A 120 -11.36 21.64 -4.94
N SER A 121 -10.97 21.78 -6.21
CA SER A 121 -11.68 22.61 -7.18
C SER A 121 -11.64 21.98 -8.57
N PRO A 122 -12.83 21.71 -9.15
CA PRO A 122 -12.98 21.14 -10.48
C PRO A 122 -12.11 21.82 -11.53
N GLY A 123 -11.27 21.03 -12.21
CA GLY A 123 -10.45 21.50 -13.33
C GLY A 123 -9.28 22.41 -12.95
N LYS A 124 -9.09 22.75 -11.66
CA LYS A 124 -8.01 23.61 -11.20
C LYS A 124 -7.03 22.88 -10.29
N LEU A 125 -7.54 22.23 -9.24
CA LEU A 125 -6.70 21.72 -8.17
C LEU A 125 -7.32 20.50 -7.50
N ALA A 126 -6.57 19.42 -7.45
CA ALA A 126 -6.93 18.18 -6.81
C ALA A 126 -5.73 17.59 -6.06
N TRP A 127 -6.01 16.74 -5.08
CA TRP A 127 -4.99 15.98 -4.37
C TRP A 127 -4.49 14.80 -5.21
N VAL A 128 -3.18 14.61 -5.17
CA VAL A 128 -2.48 13.42 -5.62
C VAL A 128 -1.89 12.74 -4.39
N LEU A 129 -2.31 11.51 -4.13
CA LEU A 129 -1.75 10.67 -3.08
C LEU A 129 -0.71 9.73 -3.70
N TYR A 130 0.56 9.95 -3.41
CA TYR A 130 1.62 8.98 -3.70
C TYR A 130 1.69 8.00 -2.55
N CYS A 131 1.41 6.73 -2.85
CA CYS A 131 1.48 5.65 -1.88
C CYS A 131 2.71 4.79 -2.21
N ASP A 132 3.82 5.06 -1.54
CA ASP A 132 5.05 4.29 -1.72
C ASP A 132 5.11 3.17 -0.69
N LEU A 133 5.18 1.94 -1.19
CA LEU A 133 5.35 0.73 -0.40
C LEU A 133 6.74 0.18 -0.64
N ILE A 134 7.51 -0.01 0.42
CA ILE A 134 8.87 -0.55 0.34
C ILE A 134 8.93 -1.82 1.18
N CYS A 135 9.35 -2.91 0.56
CA CYS A 135 9.64 -4.14 1.29
C CYS A 135 11.02 -4.02 1.96
N LEU A 136 11.08 -4.27 3.26
CA LEU A 136 12.31 -4.26 4.06
C LEU A 136 12.88 -5.65 4.25
N ASP A 137 12.02 -6.68 4.35
CA ASP A 137 12.40 -8.07 4.51
C ASP A 137 11.39 -8.94 3.75
N TYR A 138 11.87 -9.81 2.86
CA TYR A 138 11.03 -10.60 1.96
C TYR A 138 11.07 -12.08 2.34
N ASP A 139 9.95 -12.56 2.89
CA ASP A 139 9.75 -13.96 3.32
C ASP A 139 8.38 -14.49 2.80
N GLY A 140 7.93 -14.01 1.63
CA GLY A 140 6.67 -14.42 0.98
C GLY A 140 5.42 -13.63 1.41
N ASN A 141 4.26 -13.88 0.77
CA ASN A 141 2.99 -13.13 0.97
C ASN A 141 3.16 -11.60 0.85
N ILE A 142 3.97 -11.12 -0.09
CA ILE A 142 4.23 -9.69 -0.26
C ILE A 142 2.95 -8.90 -0.59
N LEU A 143 2.07 -9.44 -1.43
CA LEU A 143 0.82 -8.79 -1.86
C LEU A 143 -0.12 -8.53 -0.68
N ASP A 144 -0.25 -9.50 0.22
CA ASP A 144 -1.08 -9.39 1.42
C ASP A 144 -0.50 -8.33 2.37
N ALA A 145 0.83 -8.37 2.59
CA ALA A 145 1.53 -7.39 3.43
C ALA A 145 1.41 -5.96 2.87
N CYS A 146 1.54 -5.78 1.55
CA CYS A 146 1.34 -4.50 0.87
C CYS A 146 -0.09 -3.99 1.04
N THR A 147 -1.10 -4.84 0.87
CA THR A 147 -2.51 -4.45 1.01
C THR A 147 -2.83 -3.99 2.44
N PHE A 148 -2.32 -4.71 3.45
CA PHE A 148 -2.47 -4.30 4.85
C PHE A 148 -1.74 -3.00 5.16
N ALA A 149 -0.50 -2.84 4.66
CA ALA A 149 0.29 -1.64 4.88
C ALA A 149 -0.38 -0.42 4.24
N LEU A 150 -0.89 -0.55 3.02
CA LEU A 150 -1.63 0.49 2.33
C LEU A 150 -2.88 0.90 3.12
N LEU A 151 -3.72 -0.07 3.50
CA LEU A 151 -4.98 0.23 4.19
C LEU A 151 -4.73 0.92 5.54
N ALA A 152 -3.75 0.42 6.31
CA ALA A 152 -3.35 1.02 7.58
C ALA A 152 -2.77 2.43 7.39
N ALA A 153 -1.96 2.65 6.35
CA ALA A 153 -1.39 3.95 6.05
C ALA A 153 -2.47 4.94 5.63
N LEU A 154 -3.40 4.54 4.74
CA LEU A 154 -4.51 5.39 4.29
C LEU A 154 -5.41 5.83 5.44
N LYS A 155 -5.67 4.94 6.41
CA LYS A 155 -6.44 5.30 7.62
C LYS A 155 -5.76 6.34 8.50
N ASN A 156 -4.43 6.44 8.39
CA ASN A 156 -3.63 7.41 9.13
C ASN A 156 -3.41 8.72 8.36
N VAL A 157 -3.80 8.80 7.09
CA VAL A 157 -3.59 10.01 6.27
C VAL A 157 -4.36 11.17 6.87
N GLN A 158 -3.63 12.25 7.15
CA GLN A 158 -4.19 13.52 7.60
C GLN A 158 -3.85 14.63 6.61
N LEU A 159 -4.86 15.13 5.89
CA LEU A 159 -4.69 16.21 4.92
C LEU A 159 -5.09 17.55 5.53
N PRO A 160 -4.35 18.64 5.26
CA PRO A 160 -4.78 19.97 5.66
C PRO A 160 -5.99 20.43 4.85
N GLU A 161 -6.82 21.28 5.44
CA GLU A 161 -7.92 21.94 4.73
C GLU A 161 -7.34 22.98 3.76
N VAL A 162 -7.84 22.98 2.51
CA VAL A 162 -7.36 23.87 1.45
C VAL A 162 -8.54 24.63 0.88
N SER A 163 -8.42 25.95 0.85
CA SER A 163 -9.39 26.85 0.23
C SER A 163 -8.73 27.61 -0.92
N ILE A 164 -9.46 27.82 -2.01
CA ILE A 164 -9.00 28.67 -3.10
C ILE A 164 -9.56 30.08 -2.87
N ASN A 165 -8.68 31.07 -2.75
CA ASN A 165 -9.11 32.46 -2.74
C ASN A 165 -9.49 32.88 -4.16
N GLU A 166 -10.75 33.28 -4.37
CA GLU A 166 -11.27 33.65 -5.69
C GLU A 166 -10.58 34.90 -6.28
N GLU A 167 -10.05 35.79 -5.43
CA GLU A 167 -9.39 37.03 -5.87
C GLU A 167 -7.93 36.84 -6.31
N THR A 168 -7.19 35.92 -5.67
CA THR A 168 -5.77 35.68 -5.98
C THR A 168 -5.55 34.40 -6.80
N ALA A 169 -6.58 33.56 -6.93
CA ALA A 169 -6.52 32.22 -7.53
C ALA A 169 -5.45 31.30 -6.90
N LEU A 170 -4.95 31.65 -5.71
CA LEU A 170 -3.96 30.86 -4.97
C LEU A 170 -4.65 29.95 -3.96
N ALA A 171 -4.11 28.74 -3.80
CA ALA A 171 -4.52 27.82 -2.74
C ALA A 171 -3.95 28.28 -1.40
N GLU A 172 -4.83 28.60 -0.46
CA GLU A 172 -4.47 28.84 0.93
C GLU A 172 -4.62 27.54 1.72
N VAL A 173 -3.50 27.06 2.29
CA VAL A 173 -3.45 25.80 3.03
C VAL A 173 -3.51 26.10 4.52
N ASN A 174 -4.56 25.64 5.19
CA ASN A 174 -4.69 25.79 6.63
C ASN A 174 -4.06 24.59 7.36
N LEU A 175 -2.78 24.74 7.72
CA LEU A 175 -2.02 23.66 8.38
C LEU A 175 -2.54 23.25 9.77
N LYS A 176 -3.39 24.08 10.41
CA LYS A 176 -3.92 23.80 11.76
C LYS A 176 -5.10 22.85 11.74
N LYS A 177 -5.87 22.85 10.66
CA LYS A 177 -7.03 21.97 10.50
C LYS A 177 -6.64 20.83 9.57
N LYS A 178 -6.48 19.65 10.16
CA LYS A 178 -6.26 18.43 9.40
C LYS A 178 -7.48 17.54 9.49
N SER A 179 -7.93 17.04 8.35
CA SER A 179 -8.99 16.04 8.25
C SER A 179 -8.39 14.68 7.90
N TYR A 180 -8.98 13.63 8.45
CA TYR A 180 -8.66 12.27 8.04
C TYR A 180 -9.36 11.95 6.73
N LEU A 181 -8.73 11.11 5.90
CA LEU A 181 -9.33 10.63 4.68
C LEU A 181 -10.51 9.69 4.98
N ASN A 182 -11.64 9.91 4.30
CA ASN A 182 -12.81 9.06 4.45
C ASN A 182 -12.67 7.81 3.57
N ILE A 183 -12.40 6.67 4.20
CA ILE A 183 -12.29 5.38 3.50
C ILE A 183 -13.59 4.60 3.69
N ARG A 184 -14.28 4.31 2.58
CA ARG A 184 -15.61 3.69 2.58
C ARG A 184 -15.56 2.17 2.71
N THR A 185 -14.62 1.54 2.01
CA THR A 185 -14.47 0.08 1.97
C THR A 185 -13.09 -0.32 2.47
N HIS A 186 -13.01 -1.53 3.01
CA HIS A 186 -11.80 -2.06 3.62
C HIS A 186 -11.41 -3.38 2.95
N PRO A 187 -10.83 -3.34 1.73
CA PRO A 187 -10.41 -4.55 1.04
C PRO A 187 -9.29 -5.24 1.81
N VAL A 188 -9.30 -6.57 1.81
CA VAL A 188 -8.25 -7.41 2.37
C VAL A 188 -7.82 -8.40 1.31
N ALA A 189 -6.50 -8.56 1.14
CA ALA A 189 -5.91 -9.55 0.26
C ALA A 189 -5.48 -10.79 1.05
N THR A 190 -5.71 -11.96 0.47
CA THR A 190 -5.28 -13.25 1.01
C THR A 190 -4.70 -14.11 -0.10
N SER A 191 -3.44 -14.49 0.02
CA SER A 191 -2.73 -15.30 -0.96
C SER A 191 -2.71 -16.76 -0.56
N PHE A 192 -3.00 -17.65 -1.52
CA PHE A 192 -2.96 -19.11 -1.35
C PHE A 192 -1.86 -19.70 -2.22
N ALA A 193 -1.06 -20.60 -1.65
CA ALA A 193 -0.13 -21.43 -2.40
C ALA A 193 -0.80 -22.77 -2.69
N VAL A 194 -0.86 -23.14 -3.97
CA VAL A 194 -1.41 -24.42 -4.43
C VAL A 194 -0.24 -25.31 -4.83
N PHE A 195 -0.30 -26.58 -4.43
CA PHE A 195 0.70 -27.59 -4.74
C PHE A 195 0.04 -28.74 -5.50
N ASP A 196 0.70 -29.20 -6.55
CA ASP A 196 0.34 -30.42 -7.30
C ASP A 196 0.84 -31.70 -6.60
#